data_AF-A0A259MIB5-F1
#
_entry.id   AF-A0A259MIB5-F1
#
_cell.length_a   1.000
_cell.length_b   1.000
_cell.length_c   1.000
_cell.angle_alpha   90.00
_cell.angle_beta   90.00
_cell.angle_gamma   90.00
#
_symmetry.space_group_name_H-M   'P 1'
#
loop_
_entity.id
_entity.type
_entity.pdbx_description
1 polymer ?
#
loop_
_entity_poly.entity_id
_entity_poly.type
_entity_poly.pdbx_seq_one_letter_code
_entity_poly.pdbx_strand_id
1 'polypeptide(L)'
;MEHQPPHALRSYLIGFVLAVILSAVPFWLVYTHALPPQRTLLVIGIAAVLQVLVHLRFFLHINFTTTPRENVLALVFTCLLLFIMVGGSFWIMFDLHSRMLL
;
A
#
# COMPACT_ATOMS: atom_id res chain seq x y z
N MET A 1 0.94 -4.32 -36.44
CA MET A 1 0.83 -5.20 -35.26
C MET A 1 2.16 -5.12 -34.53
N GLU A 2 2.31 -4.10 -33.69
CA GLU A 2 3.57 -3.80 -33.00
C GLU A 2 3.91 -4.93 -32.04
N HIS A 3 5.02 -5.63 -32.29
CA HIS A 3 5.54 -6.66 -31.39
C HIS A 3 6.02 -5.97 -30.10
N GLN A 4 5.17 -5.91 -29.08
CA GLN A 4 5.60 -5.50 -27.75
C GLN A 4 6.66 -6.47 -27.24
N PRO A 5 7.79 -5.99 -26.68
CA PRO A 5 8.83 -6.86 -26.18
C PRO A 5 8.27 -7.73 -25.04
N PRO A 6 8.58 -9.05 -25.00
CA PRO A 6 8.00 -10.01 -24.04
C PRO A 6 8.31 -9.71 -22.57
N HIS A 7 9.08 -8.67 -22.26
CA HIS A 7 9.56 -8.35 -20.92
C HIS A 7 8.57 -7.49 -20.11
N ALA A 8 7.78 -6.63 -20.76
CA ALA A 8 6.81 -5.77 -20.06
C ALA A 8 5.61 -6.57 -19.50
N LEU A 9 5.05 -7.47 -20.32
CA LEU A 9 3.97 -8.37 -19.93
C LEU A 9 4.35 -9.29 -18.76
N ARG A 10 5.59 -9.81 -18.77
CA ARG A 10 6.08 -10.70 -17.71
C ARG A 10 6.17 -9.98 -16.36
N SER A 11 6.66 -8.74 -16.34
CA SER A 11 6.73 -7.93 -15.11
C SER A 11 5.34 -7.64 -14.55
N TYR A 12 4.40 -7.27 -15.43
CA TYR A 12 3.03 -6.97 -15.04
C TYR A 12 2.31 -8.20 -14.46
N LEU A 13 2.48 -9.37 -15.08
CA LEU A 13 1.92 -10.63 -14.58
C LEU A 13 2.51 -11.03 -13.23
N ILE A 14 3.82 -10.85 -13.02
CA ILE A 14 4.45 -11.13 -11.71
C ILE A 14 3.89 -10.20 -10.63
N GLY A 15 3.79 -8.89 -10.92
CA GLY A 15 3.21 -7.92 -10.00
C GLY A 15 1.76 -8.22 -9.66
N PHE A 16 0.96 -8.60 -10.67
CA PHE A 16 -0.43 -9.00 -10.50
C PHE A 16 -0.57 -10.23 -9.59
N VAL A 17 0.19 -11.29 -9.85
CA VAL A 17 0.15 -12.51 -9.02
C VAL A 17 0.57 -12.19 -7.58
N LEU A 18 1.62 -11.38 -7.39
CA LEU A 18 2.09 -11.00 -6.06
C LEU A 18 1.03 -10.17 -5.31
N ALA A 19 0.35 -9.24 -5.99
CA ALA A 19 -0.72 -8.43 -5.41
C ALA A 19 -1.95 -9.27 -5.03
N VAL A 20 -2.29 -10.28 -5.84
CA VAL A 20 -3.39 -11.21 -5.55
C VAL A 20 -3.06 -12.07 -4.33
N ILE A 21 -1.86 -12.65 -4.27
CA ILE A 21 -1.43 -13.46 -3.11
C ILE A 21 -1.45 -12.63 -1.83
N LEU A 22 -0.89 -11.42 -1.90
CA LEU A 22 -0.79 -10.53 -0.74
C LEU A 22 -2.16 -10.03 -0.26
N SER A 23 -3.18 -10.03 -1.13
CA SER A 23 -4.58 -9.78 -0.74
C SER A 23 -5.28 -11.04 -0.24
N ALA A 24 -5.02 -12.21 -0.83
CA ALA A 24 -5.63 -13.47 -0.41
C ALA A 24 -5.26 -13.85 1.02
N VAL A 25 -4.00 -13.63 1.43
CA VAL A 25 -3.51 -13.95 2.78
C VAL A 25 -4.31 -13.25 3.90
N PRO A 26 -4.47 -11.91 3.93
CA PRO A 26 -5.25 -11.24 4.96
C PRO A 26 -6.73 -11.62 4.90
N PHE A 27 -7.32 -11.79 3.71
CA PHE A 27 -8.72 -12.21 3.58
C PHE A 27 -8.95 -13.61 4.16
N TRP A 28 -8.08 -14.55 3.84
CA TRP A 28 -8.13 -15.90 4.40
C TRP A 28 -7.98 -15.88 5.92
N LEU A 29 -7.02 -15.10 6.43
CA LEU A 29 -6.74 -14.99 7.87
C LEU A 29 -7.95 -14.46 8.66
N VAL A 30 -8.65 -13.47 8.11
CA VAL A 30 -9.88 -12.93 8.70
C VAL A 30 -11.02 -13.94 8.61
N TYR A 31 -11.19 -14.61 7.45
CA TYR A 31 -12.26 -15.58 7.26
C TYR A 31 -12.16 -16.76 8.23
N THR A 32 -10.98 -17.36 8.35
CA THR A 32 -10.78 -18.55 9.22
C THR A 32 -10.62 -18.19 10.70
N HIS A 33 -10.55 -16.91 11.05
CA HIS A 33 -10.28 -16.45 12.43
C HIS A 33 -9.05 -17.14 13.06
N ALA A 34 -8.03 -17.43 12.25
CA ALA A 34 -6.92 -18.29 12.68
C ALA A 34 -5.97 -17.63 13.69
N LEU A 35 -6.04 -16.30 13.86
CA LEU A 35 -5.24 -15.54 14.81
C LEU A 35 -6.12 -14.61 15.65
N PRO A 36 -5.64 -14.22 16.86
CA PRO A 36 -6.30 -13.20 17.68
C PRO A 36 -6.50 -11.89 16.90
N PRO A 37 -7.58 -11.13 17.16
CA PRO A 37 -7.94 -9.93 16.39
C PRO A 37 -6.80 -8.92 16.26
N GLN A 38 -6.07 -8.66 17.35
CA GLN A 38 -4.91 -7.76 17.35
C GLN A 38 -3.79 -8.20 16.41
N ARG A 39 -3.49 -9.51 16.37
CA ARG A 39 -2.44 -10.03 15.48
C ARG A 39 -2.90 -10.00 14.03
N THR A 40 -4.17 -10.32 13.78
CA THR A 40 -4.78 -10.25 12.44
C THR A 40 -4.73 -8.82 11.89
N LEU A 41 -5.06 -7.80 12.70
CA LEU A 41 -4.94 -6.39 12.30
C LEU A 41 -3.51 -5.98 11.94
N LEU A 42 -2.52 -6.47 12.70
CA LEU A 42 -1.10 -6.21 12.42
C LEU A 42 -0.69 -6.82 11.07
N VAL A 43 -1.07 -8.07 10.81
CA VAL A 43 -0.80 -8.74 9.52
C VAL A 43 -1.46 -8.01 8.36
N ILE A 44 -2.71 -7.57 8.51
CA ILE A 44 -3.41 -6.76 7.49
C ILE A 44 -2.66 -5.45 7.25
N GLY A 45 -2.21 -4.76 8.30
CA GLY A 45 -1.44 -3.53 8.17
C GLY A 45 -0.14 -3.72 7.40
N ILE A 46 0.63 -4.78 7.70
CA ILE A 46 1.84 -5.11 6.96
C ILE A 46 1.53 -5.44 5.50
N ALA A 47 0.51 -6.27 5.26
CA ALA A 47 0.09 -6.65 3.91
C ALA A 47 -0.33 -5.41 3.10
N ALA A 48 -1.05 -4.46 3.70
CA ALA A 48 -1.45 -3.22 3.06
C ALA A 48 -0.24 -2.36 2.65
N VAL A 49 0.77 -2.20 3.52
CA VAL A 49 1.99 -1.47 3.19
C VAL A 49 2.74 -2.15 2.03
N LEU A 50 2.93 -3.47 2.11
CA LEU A 50 3.55 -4.25 1.04
C LEU A 50 2.76 -4.14 -0.27
N GLN A 51 1.42 -4.10 -0.22
CA GLN A 51 0.56 -3.99 -1.40
C GLN A 51 0.76 -2.67 -2.14
N VAL A 52 0.90 -1.56 -1.39
CA VAL A 52 1.24 -0.25 -1.95
C VAL A 52 2.60 -0.30 -2.63
N LEU A 53 3.62 -0.91 -2.01
CA LEU A 53 4.96 -1.03 -2.60
C LEU A 53 4.96 -1.86 -3.89
N VAL A 54 4.20 -2.96 -3.93
CA VAL A 54 4.03 -3.78 -5.16
C VAL A 54 3.41 -2.95 -6.29
N HIS A 55 2.38 -2.15 -6.00
CA HIS A 55 1.76 -1.29 -7.01
C HIS A 55 2.71 -0.20 -7.51
N LEU A 56 3.41 0.48 -6.61
CA LEU A 56 4.39 1.51 -6.99
C LEU A 56 5.52 0.94 -7.85
N ARG A 57 5.96 -0.30 -7.57
CA ARG A 57 7.06 -0.94 -8.30
C ARG A 57 6.63 -1.53 -9.64
N PHE A 58 5.60 -2.38 -9.66
CA PHE A 58 5.23 -3.19 -10.83
C PHE A 58 4.23 -2.51 -11.76
N PHE A 59 3.37 -1.63 -11.24
CA PHE A 59 2.37 -0.94 -12.06
C PHE A 59 2.88 0.45 -12.44
N LEU A 60 3.30 1.24 -11.45
CA LEU A 60 3.80 2.60 -11.68
C LEU A 60 5.25 2.64 -12.18
N HIS A 61 5.94 1.50 -12.22
CA HIS A 61 7.31 1.37 -12.75
C HIS A 61 8.31 2.38 -12.15
N ILE A 62 8.10 2.80 -10.89
CA ILE A 62 9.05 3.66 -10.18
C ILE A 62 10.32 2.84 -9.95
N ASN A 63 11.44 3.36 -10.45
CA ASN A 63 12.78 2.81 -10.32
C ASN A 63 13.67 3.93 -9.77
N PHE A 64 14.15 3.82 -8.53
CA PHE A 64 14.99 4.87 -7.91
C PHE A 64 16.27 5.21 -8.69
N THR A 65 16.71 4.34 -9.61
CA THR A 65 17.86 4.56 -10.50
C THR A 65 17.52 5.25 -11.81
N THR A 66 16.35 4.99 -12.42
CA THR A 66 16.02 5.49 -13.77
C THR A 66 14.91 6.51 -13.78
N THR A 67 14.14 6.63 -12.70
CA THR A 67 13.06 7.61 -12.58
C THR A 67 13.64 9.00 -12.31
N PRO A 68 13.14 10.05 -12.99
CA PRO A 68 13.55 11.42 -12.73
C PRO A 68 13.44 11.79 -11.24
N ARG A 69 14.45 12.50 -10.72
CA ARG A 69 14.50 12.90 -9.30
C ARG A 69 13.27 13.72 -8.89
N GLU A 70 12.72 14.50 -9.81
CA GLU A 70 11.51 15.30 -9.60
C GLU A 70 10.29 14.42 -9.31
N ASN A 71 10.10 13.31 -10.02
CA ASN A 71 9.00 12.37 -9.76
C ASN A 71 9.17 11.68 -8.40
N VAL A 72 10.40 11.31 -8.03
CA VAL A 72 10.67 10.72 -6.72
C VAL A 72 10.41 11.74 -5.60
N LEU A 73 10.81 12.99 -5.80
CA LEU A 73 10.55 14.08 -4.86
C LEU A 73 9.04 14.33 -4.71
N ALA A 74 8.30 14.38 -5.82
CA ALA A 74 6.85 14.52 -5.82
C ALA A 74 6.18 13.36 -5.06
N LEU A 75 6.62 12.11 -5.28
CA LEU A 75 6.09 10.94 -4.57
C LEU A 75 6.31 11.05 -3.05
N VAL A 76 7.53 11.40 -2.62
CA VAL A 76 7.85 11.57 -1.19
C VAL A 76 7.04 12.70 -0.59
N PHE A 77 6.87 13.81 -1.30
CA PHE A 77 6.05 14.93 -0.87
C PHE A 77 4.58 14.53 -0.72
N THR A 78 4.02 13.78 -1.67
CA THR A 78 2.65 13.23 -1.56
C THR A 78 2.51 12.29 -0.36
N CYS A 79 3.47 11.40 -0.12
CA CYS A 79 3.47 10.53 1.06
C CYS A 79 3.50 11.31 2.38
N LEU A 80 4.33 12.36 2.46
CA LEU A 80 4.40 13.23 3.62
C LEU A 80 3.07 13.95 3.86
N LEU A 81 2.46 14.50 2.81
CA LEU A 81 1.14 15.13 2.90
C LEU A 81 0.07 14.15 3.37
N LEU A 82 0.03 12.93 2.82
CA LEU A 82 -0.89 11.88 3.26
C LEU A 82 -0.69 11.53 4.72
N PHE A 83 0.56 11.41 5.17
CA PHE A 83 0.88 11.11 6.57
C PHE A 83 0.35 12.20 7.51
N ILE A 84 0.58 13.47 7.19
CA ILE A 84 0.10 14.60 8.00
C ILE A 84 -1.43 14.70 7.96
N MET A 85 -2.04 14.55 6.79
CA MET A 85 -3.49 14.61 6.61
C MET A 85 -4.20 13.49 7.39
N VAL A 86 -3.78 12.24 7.22
CA VAL A 86 -4.40 11.08 7.88
C VAL A 86 -4.10 11.11 9.39
N GLY A 87 -2.84 11.30 9.77
CA GLY A 87 -2.43 11.35 11.18
C GLY A 87 -3.08 12.51 11.92
N GLY A 88 -3.08 13.70 11.31
CA GLY A 88 -3.73 14.89 11.84
C GLY A 88 -5.24 14.74 11.96
N SER A 89 -5.90 14.15 10.95
CA SER A 89 -7.34 13.87 11.01
C SER A 89 -7.69 12.89 12.13
N PHE A 90 -6.88 11.83 12.29
CA PHE A 90 -7.08 10.85 13.36
C PHE A 90 -6.88 11.48 14.74
N TRP A 91 -5.86 12.33 14.89
CA TRP A 91 -5.60 13.09 16.11
C TRP A 91 -6.75 14.02 16.47
N ILE A 92 -7.19 14.85 15.52
CA ILE A 92 -8.29 15.81 15.72
C ILE A 92 -9.58 15.08 16.09
N MET A 93 -9.91 13.99 15.39
CA MET A 93 -11.12 13.21 15.68
C MET A 93 -11.07 12.62 17.10
N PHE A 94 -9.91 12.12 17.54
CA PHE A 94 -9.74 11.55 18.86
C PHE A 94 -9.84 12.61 19.98
N ASP A 95 -9.22 13.78 19.77
CA ASP A 95 -9.31 14.92 20.69
C ASP A 95 -10.75 15.43 20.80
N LEU A 96 -11.43 15.62 19.66
CA LEU A 96 -12.83 16.04 19.60
C LEU A 96 -13.76 15.04 20.31
N HIS A 97 -13.59 13.75 20.05
CA HIS A 97 -14.35 12.68 20.70
C HIS A 97 -14.18 12.71 22.22
N SER A 98 -12.95 12.90 22.70
CA SER A 98 -12.65 13.00 24.13
C SER A 98 -13.27 14.25 24.76
N ARG A 99 -13.35 15.37 24.02
CA ARG A 99 -13.93 16.64 24.51
C ARG A 99 -15.46 16.69 24.48
N MET A 100 -16.10 15.94 23.59
CA MET A 100 -17.56 15.91 23.47
C MET A 100 -18.22 14.82 24.31
N LEU A 101 -17.48 13.76 24.67
CA LEU A 101 -17.96 12.71 25.57
C LEU A 101 -17.74 13.02 27.06
N LEU A 102 -16.85 13.95 27.39
CA LEU A 102 -16.70 14.55 28.73
C LEU A 102 -17.65 15.75 28.88
#